data_AF-A0A3C1UE21-F1
#
_entry.id   AF-A0A3C1UE21-F1
#
_cell.length_a   1.000
_cell.length_b   1.000
_cell.length_c   1.000
_cell.angle_alpha   90.00
_cell.angle_beta   90.00
_cell.angle_gamma   90.00
#
_symmetry.space_group_name_H-M   'P 1'
#
loop_
_entity.id
_entity.type
_entity.pdbx_description
1 polymer ?
#
loop_
_entity_poly.entity_id
_entity_poly.type
_entity_poly.pdbx_seq_one_letter_code
_entity_poly.pdbx_strand_id
1 'polypeptide(L)'
;MFSKSFSVIRLKSVFLCGHKQTSLKMLTQNQKIAFTSILIEMANADGLIDARECVAVKKILSSLGVDNETFLLAREIPLPLAIDVMENASTEGKIFLAKKLVEVIDADEKVADTEIALLNAVAHRLKIDSYFK
;
A
#
# COMPACT_ATOMS: atom_id res chain seq x y z
N MET A 1 -26.69 10.13 0.66
CA MET A 1 -26.45 10.35 2.10
C MET A 1 -26.05 9.01 2.71
N PHE A 2 -24.76 8.75 2.88
CA PHE A 2 -24.29 7.60 3.67
C PHE A 2 -23.30 8.14 4.70
N SER A 3 -23.83 8.57 5.85
CA SER A 3 -23.04 8.67 7.08
C SER A 3 -22.91 7.27 7.66
N LYS A 4 -21.73 6.67 7.51
CA LYS A 4 -21.21 5.72 8.47
C LYS A 4 -19.92 6.33 8.99
N SER A 5 -19.91 6.73 10.26
CA SER A 5 -18.67 6.99 10.99
C SER A 5 -17.86 5.69 10.96
N PHE A 6 -16.77 5.67 10.21
CA PHE A 6 -15.89 4.52 10.11
C PHE A 6 -14.86 4.59 11.23
N SER A 7 -15.10 3.83 12.30
CA SER A 7 -14.09 3.51 13.29
C SER A 7 -12.99 2.68 12.61
N VAL A 8 -11.75 3.19 12.64
CA VAL A 8 -10.46 2.49 12.58
C VAL A 8 -10.47 1.19 11.75
N ILE A 9 -9.97 1.26 10.50
CA ILE A 9 -9.79 0.12 9.60
C ILE A 9 -8.92 -0.94 10.31
N ARG A 10 -9.54 -1.99 10.86
CA ARG A 10 -8.83 -3.14 11.44
C ARG A 10 -8.67 -4.20 10.37
N LEU A 11 -7.44 -4.49 9.97
CA LEU A 11 -7.13 -5.70 9.20
C LEU A 11 -7.54 -6.93 10.02
N LYS A 12 -8.33 -7.84 9.43
CA LYS A 12 -8.60 -9.13 10.07
C LYS A 12 -7.28 -9.88 10.27
N SER A 13 -6.98 -10.20 11.53
CA SER A 13 -5.89 -11.09 11.92
C SER A 13 -6.20 -12.50 11.41
N VAL A 14 -5.86 -12.78 10.15
CA VAL A 14 -5.78 -14.14 9.61
C VAL A 14 -4.31 -14.37 9.31
N PHE A 15 -3.74 -15.41 9.94
CA PHE A 15 -2.33 -15.85 9.92
C PHE A 15 -1.39 -15.20 10.95
N LEU A 16 -1.50 -15.69 12.20
CA LEU A 16 -0.35 -15.85 13.10
C LEU A 16 0.14 -17.30 12.97
N CYS A 17 1.09 -17.55 12.06
CA CYS A 17 2.00 -18.67 12.20
C CYS A 17 3.35 -18.30 11.56
N GLY A 18 4.38 -18.14 12.40
CA GLY A 18 5.78 -18.17 11.98
C GLY A 18 6.40 -16.86 11.50
N HIS A 19 6.85 -16.02 12.43
CA HIS A 19 7.89 -15.02 12.17
C HIS A 19 9.19 -15.70 11.71
N LYS A 20 9.50 -15.63 10.42
CA LYS A 20 10.88 -15.50 9.91
C LYS A 20 10.88 -14.61 8.68
N GLN A 21 11.61 -13.51 8.81
CA GLN A 21 11.93 -12.48 7.82
C GLN A 21 12.03 -13.03 6.38
N THR A 22 10.98 -12.82 5.58
CA THR A 22 10.85 -13.30 4.18
C THR A 22 10.43 -12.19 3.20
N SER A 23 10.54 -10.91 3.61
CA SER A 23 10.18 -9.73 2.81
C SER A 23 10.83 -9.69 1.41
N LEU A 24 12.06 -10.20 1.27
CA LEU A 24 12.89 -9.99 0.08
C LEU A 24 12.56 -10.86 -1.14
N LYS A 25 11.79 -11.95 -1.01
CA LYS A 25 11.51 -12.90 -2.11
C LYS A 25 10.08 -12.84 -2.66
N MET A 26 9.21 -11.99 -2.13
CA MET A 26 7.78 -12.04 -2.44
C MET A 26 7.38 -11.24 -3.69
N LEU A 27 8.18 -10.25 -4.09
CA LEU A 27 7.89 -9.35 -5.21
C LEU A 27 9.06 -9.33 -6.19
N THR A 28 8.76 -9.43 -7.49
CA THR A 28 9.73 -9.17 -8.57
C THR A 28 10.13 -7.70 -8.59
N GLN A 29 11.19 -7.36 -9.33
CA GLN A 29 11.64 -5.96 -9.44
C GLN A 29 10.53 -5.03 -9.97
N ASN A 30 9.82 -5.45 -11.03
CA ASN A 30 8.69 -4.67 -11.57
C ASN A 30 7.56 -4.52 -10.56
N GLN A 31 7.29 -5.56 -9.76
CA GLN A 31 6.30 -5.50 -8.69
C GLN A 31 6.76 -4.58 -7.55
N LYS A 32 8.05 -4.51 -7.22
CA LYS A 32 8.57 -3.53 -6.25
C LYS A 32 8.42 -2.10 -6.75
N ILE A 33 8.66 -1.85 -8.03
CA ILE A 33 8.45 -0.53 -8.65
C ILE A 33 6.96 -0.16 -8.57
N ALA A 34 6.08 -1.07 -9.00
CA ALA A 34 4.63 -0.85 -8.95
C ALA A 34 4.10 -0.66 -7.52
N PHE A 35 4.57 -1.48 -6.58
CA PHE A 35 4.26 -1.35 -5.16
C PHE A 35 4.66 0.02 -4.61
N THR A 36 5.85 0.49 -4.98
CA THR A 36 6.36 1.80 -4.58
C THR A 36 5.51 2.93 -5.15
N SER A 37 5.12 2.83 -6.43
CA SER A 37 4.23 3.80 -7.09
C SER A 37 2.89 3.91 -6.35
N ILE A 38 2.25 2.77 -6.04
CA ILE A 38 0.97 2.76 -5.31
C ILE A 38 1.11 3.39 -3.92
N LEU A 39 2.21 3.16 -3.21
CA LEU A 39 2.42 3.79 -1.89
C LEU A 39 2.61 5.30 -1.98
N ILE A 40 3.32 5.80 -2.99
CA ILE A 40 3.53 7.23 -3.19
C ILE A 40 2.20 7.91 -3.51
N GLU A 41 1.41 7.32 -4.40
CA GLU A 41 0.07 7.83 -4.74
C GLU A 41 -0.87 7.78 -3.53
N MET A 42 -0.75 6.77 -2.67
CA MET A 42 -1.54 6.68 -1.44
C MET A 42 -1.19 7.82 -0.47
N ALA A 43 0.10 8.04 -0.21
CA ALA A 43 0.59 9.12 0.66
C ALA A 43 0.36 10.53 0.09
N ASN A 44 -0.16 10.66 -1.12
CA ASN A 44 -0.46 11.93 -1.77
C ASN A 44 -1.94 12.04 -2.16
N ALA A 45 -2.79 11.11 -1.71
CA ALA A 45 -4.16 10.99 -2.18
C ALA A 45 -5.06 12.16 -1.76
N ASP A 46 -4.69 12.87 -0.68
CA ASP A 46 -5.34 14.09 -0.21
C ASP A 46 -4.66 15.38 -0.73
N GLY A 47 -3.56 15.24 -1.47
CA GLY A 47 -2.76 16.34 -2.01
C GLY A 47 -1.85 17.04 -0.98
N LEU A 48 -1.74 16.51 0.25
CA LEU A 48 -0.93 17.05 1.33
C LEU A 48 -0.01 15.96 1.90
N ILE A 49 1.20 15.88 1.39
CA ILE A 49 2.17 14.90 1.91
C ILE A 49 2.68 15.36 3.29
N ASP A 50 2.25 14.69 4.37
CA ASP A 50 2.78 14.90 5.73
C ASP A 50 4.18 14.25 5.86
N ALA A 51 5.05 14.88 6.65
CA ALA A 51 6.39 14.37 6.90
C ALA A 51 6.38 12.96 7.55
N ARG A 52 5.33 12.62 8.30
CA ARG A 52 5.13 11.31 8.95
C ARG A 52 4.84 10.21 7.94
N GLU A 53 4.02 10.49 6.93
CA GLU A 53 3.72 9.57 5.83
C GLU A 53 4.96 9.34 4.96
N CYS A 54 5.70 10.42 4.67
CA CYS A 54 7.02 10.34 4.03
C CYS A 54 7.98 9.39 4.76
N VAL A 55 8.03 9.50 6.10
CA VAL A 55 8.87 8.63 6.93
C VAL A 55 8.36 7.20 6.92
N ALA A 56 7.04 6.99 6.98
CA ALA A 56 6.43 5.66 6.91
C ALA A 56 6.74 4.97 5.57
N VAL A 57 6.50 5.65 4.44
CA VAL A 57 6.84 5.17 3.10
C VAL A 57 8.32 4.84 3.03
N LYS A 58 9.21 5.74 3.43
CA LYS A 58 10.66 5.50 3.38
C LYS A 58 11.10 4.28 4.19
N LYS A 59 10.51 4.05 5.37
CA LYS A 59 10.77 2.85 6.18
C LYS A 59 10.30 1.58 5.47
N ILE A 60 9.11 1.61 4.86
CA ILE A 60 8.57 0.48 4.09
C ILE A 60 9.47 0.16 2.90
N LEU A 61 9.85 1.16 2.12
CA LEU A 61 10.72 0.99 0.94
C LEU A 61 12.11 0.45 1.31
N SER A 62 12.70 0.98 2.39
CA SER A 62 13.97 0.45 2.91
C SER A 62 13.85 -1.03 3.31
N SER A 63 12.73 -1.43 3.93
CA SER A 63 12.48 -2.82 4.33
C SER A 63 12.27 -3.79 3.14
N LEU A 64 11.94 -3.24 1.97
CA LEU A 64 11.78 -3.97 0.71
C LEU A 64 13.06 -4.06 -0.13
N GLY A 65 14.12 -3.35 0.32
CA GLY A 65 15.34 -3.19 -0.44
C GLY A 65 15.12 -2.40 -1.73
N VAL A 66 14.22 -1.42 -1.71
CA VAL A 66 14.03 -0.47 -2.81
C VAL A 66 15.18 0.53 -2.77
N ASP A 67 15.99 0.53 -3.82
CA ASP A 67 17.06 1.51 -4.00
C ASP A 67 16.54 2.80 -4.65
N ASN A 68 17.42 3.79 -4.79
CA ASN A 68 17.05 5.09 -5.33
C ASN A 68 16.63 5.00 -6.81
N GLU A 69 17.21 4.10 -7.59
CA GLU A 69 16.85 3.89 -8.99
C GLU A 69 15.42 3.35 -9.11
N THR A 70 15.09 2.32 -8.34
CA THR A 70 13.75 1.73 -8.24
C THR A 70 12.73 2.78 -7.81
N PHE A 71 13.08 3.63 -6.84
CA PHE A 71 12.22 4.71 -6.38
C PHE A 71 11.96 5.76 -7.47
N LEU A 72 12.99 6.17 -8.21
CA LEU A 72 12.85 7.12 -9.31
C LEU A 72 11.97 6.54 -10.43
N LEU A 73 12.17 5.27 -10.79
CA LEU A 73 11.33 4.60 -11.79
C LEU A 73 9.87 4.53 -11.33
N ALA A 74 9.61 4.29 -10.04
CA ALA A 74 8.25 4.19 -9.51
C ALA A 74 7.48 5.51 -9.62
N ARG A 75 8.15 6.66 -9.56
CA ARG A 75 7.52 7.98 -9.72
C ARG A 75 7.03 8.26 -11.13
N GLU A 76 7.59 7.57 -12.13
CA GLU A 76 7.23 7.74 -13.53
C GLU A 76 6.11 6.79 -13.97
N ILE A 77 5.76 5.80 -13.13
CA ILE A 77 4.70 4.83 -13.44
C ILE A 77 3.36 5.38 -12.97
N PRO A 78 2.37 5.52 -13.87
CA PRO A 78 1.03 5.94 -13.47
C PRO A 78 0.30 4.84 -12.69
N LEU A 79 -0.51 5.25 -11.71
CA LEU A 79 -1.22 4.35 -10.81
C LEU A 79 -1.96 3.18 -11.51
N PRO A 80 -2.71 3.37 -12.62
CA PRO A 80 -3.38 2.27 -13.29
C PRO A 80 -2.42 1.17 -13.75
N LEU A 81 -1.25 1.54 -14.29
CA LEU A 81 -0.24 0.60 -14.75
C LEU A 81 0.41 -0.13 -13.56
N ALA A 82 0.65 0.58 -12.46
CA ALA A 82 1.15 -0.04 -11.23
C ALA A 82 0.17 -1.08 -10.68
N ILE A 83 -1.13 -0.79 -10.70
CA ILE A 83 -2.17 -1.74 -10.29
C ILE A 83 -2.17 -2.97 -11.20
N ASP A 84 -2.09 -2.80 -12.53
CA ASP A 84 -2.09 -3.93 -13.48
C ASP A 84 -0.87 -4.85 -13.28
N VAL A 85 0.30 -4.28 -12.93
CA VAL A 85 1.49 -5.08 -12.55
C VAL A 85 1.25 -5.84 -11.24
N MET A 86 0.63 -5.20 -10.25
CA MET A 86 0.33 -5.82 -8.95
C MET A 86 -0.83 -6.82 -9.01
N GLU A 87 -1.70 -6.76 -10.02
CA GLU A 87 -2.73 -7.77 -10.24
C GLU A 87 -2.12 -9.16 -10.48
N ASN A 88 -0.91 -9.20 -11.05
CA ASN A 88 -0.15 -10.43 -11.32
C ASN A 88 0.77 -10.85 -10.16
N ALA A 89 0.75 -10.13 -9.03
CA ALA A 89 1.48 -10.53 -7.83
C ALA A 89 0.85 -11.76 -7.17
N SER A 90 1.66 -12.50 -6.41
CA SER A 90 1.14 -13.59 -5.58
C SER A 90 0.14 -13.06 -4.54
N THR A 91 -0.73 -13.93 -4.06
CA THR A 91 -1.70 -13.60 -3.01
C THR A 91 -1.00 -12.98 -1.80
N GLU A 92 0.14 -13.52 -1.40
CA GLU A 92 0.90 -13.01 -0.26
C GLU A 92 1.51 -11.63 -0.56
N GLY A 93 1.94 -11.36 -1.79
CA GLY A 93 2.41 -10.04 -2.23
C GLY A 93 1.29 -8.99 -2.20
N LYS A 94 0.07 -9.36 -2.60
CA LYS A 94 -1.10 -8.48 -2.53
C LYS A 94 -1.55 -8.22 -1.09
N ILE A 95 -1.53 -9.25 -0.22
CA ILE A 95 -1.81 -9.09 1.21
C ILE A 95 -0.76 -8.18 1.85
N PHE A 96 0.51 -8.33 1.47
CA PHE A 96 1.57 -7.48 1.96
C PHE A 96 1.34 -6.02 1.55
N LEU A 97 0.97 -5.76 0.30
CA LEU A 97 0.57 -4.41 -0.15
C LEU A 97 -0.61 -3.88 0.65
N ALA A 98 -1.66 -4.66 0.83
CA ALA A 98 -2.84 -4.27 1.61
C ALA A 98 -2.46 -3.77 3.00
N LYS A 99 -1.60 -4.51 3.72
CA LYS A 99 -1.12 -4.14 5.05
C LYS A 99 -0.34 -2.83 5.03
N LYS A 100 0.53 -2.64 4.04
CA LYS A 100 1.36 -1.43 3.93
C LYS A 100 0.57 -0.19 3.53
N LEU A 101 -0.50 -0.33 2.75
CA LEU A 101 -1.38 0.79 2.45
C LEU A 101 -2.11 1.30 3.69
N VAL A 102 -2.58 0.40 4.57
CA VAL A 102 -3.18 0.81 5.86
C VAL A 102 -2.14 1.51 6.74
N GLU A 103 -0.92 0.97 6.82
CA GLU A 103 0.16 1.59 7.61
C GLU A 103 0.52 3.01 7.13
N VAL A 104 0.35 3.32 5.85
CA VAL A 104 0.61 4.67 5.31
C VAL A 104 -0.52 5.63 5.66
N ILE A 105 -1.77 5.24 5.39
CA ILE A 105 -2.95 6.11 5.64
C ILE A 105 -3.17 6.36 7.14
N ASP A 106 -2.79 5.41 8.01
CA ASP A 106 -2.91 5.58 9.47
C ASP A 106 -1.68 6.29 10.09
N ALA A 107 -0.67 6.65 9.30
CA ALA A 107 0.61 7.15 9.83
C ALA A 107 0.52 8.53 10.48
N ASP A 108 -0.45 9.34 10.06
CA ASP A 108 -0.59 10.74 10.47
C ASP A 108 -1.79 10.98 11.42
N GLU A 109 -2.51 9.90 11.75
CA GLU A 109 -3.76 9.82 12.54
C GLU A 109 -4.94 10.60 11.94
N LYS A 110 -4.88 11.02 10.67
CA LYS A 110 -5.93 11.76 9.97
C LYS A 110 -6.25 11.13 8.63
N VAL A 111 -7.07 10.09 8.68
CA VAL A 111 -7.59 9.45 7.47
C VAL A 111 -8.63 10.33 6.78
N ALA A 112 -8.32 10.82 5.59
CA ALA A 112 -9.22 11.55 4.71
C ALA A 112 -10.13 10.62 3.89
N ASP A 113 -11.31 11.12 3.50
CA ASP A 113 -12.26 10.37 2.66
C ASP A 113 -11.64 10.00 1.28
N THR A 114 -10.73 10.82 0.78
CA THR A 114 -10.02 10.60 -0.49
C THR A 114 -9.05 9.42 -0.42
N GLU A 115 -8.34 9.25 0.70
CA GLU A 115 -7.45 8.11 0.95
C GLU A 115 -8.25 6.81 1.07
N ILE A 116 -9.38 6.84 1.79
CA ILE A 116 -10.29 5.70 1.89
C ILE A 116 -10.84 5.34 0.50
N ALA A 117 -11.24 6.32 -0.30
CA ALA A 117 -11.74 6.09 -1.64
C ALA A 117 -10.66 5.44 -2.53
N LEU A 118 -9.42 5.92 -2.45
CA LEU A 118 -8.30 5.37 -3.19
C LEU A 118 -7.96 3.94 -2.73
N LEU A 119 -7.91 3.71 -1.42
CA LEU A 119 -7.68 2.39 -0.83
C LEU A 119 -8.72 1.39 -1.32
N ASN A 120 -9.99 1.76 -1.28
CA ASN A 120 -11.08 0.91 -1.77
C ASN A 120 -10.97 0.64 -3.27
N ALA A 121 -10.59 1.64 -4.07
CA ALA A 121 -10.41 1.47 -5.51
C ALA A 121 -9.26 0.50 -5.84
N VAL A 122 -8.11 0.66 -5.17
CA VAL A 122 -6.96 -0.25 -5.29
C VAL A 122 -7.33 -1.64 -4.80
N ALA A 123 -8.03 -1.73 -3.65
CA ALA A 123 -8.41 -3.00 -3.06
C ALA A 123 -9.35 -3.81 -3.95
N HIS A 124 -10.35 -3.14 -4.53
CA HIS A 124 -11.30 -3.74 -5.46
C HIS A 124 -10.64 -4.24 -6.73
N ARG A 125 -9.76 -3.42 -7.31
CA ARG A 125 -9.07 -3.79 -8.55
C ARG A 125 -8.09 -4.94 -8.34
N LEU A 126 -7.47 -5.04 -7.17
CA LEU A 126 -6.58 -6.15 -6.81
C LEU A 126 -7.32 -7.37 -6.22
N LYS A 127 -8.65 -7.30 -6.06
CA LYS A 127 -9.52 -8.34 -5.45
C LYS A 127 -9.10 -8.70 -4.02
N ILE A 128 -8.73 -7.68 -3.25
CA ILE A 128 -8.26 -7.78 -1.87
C ILE A 128 -9.22 -7.12 -0.86
N ASP A 129 -10.43 -6.76 -1.28
CA ASP A 129 -11.48 -6.13 -0.45
C ASP A 129 -11.76 -6.92 0.82
N SER A 130 -11.72 -8.25 0.70
CA SER A 130 -12.03 -9.17 1.78
C SER A 130 -11.09 -9.06 2.99
N TYR A 131 -9.92 -8.43 2.82
CA TYR A 131 -8.93 -8.25 3.89
C TYR A 131 -9.16 -7.00 4.75
N PHE A 132 -10.01 -6.04 4.31
CA PHE A 132 -10.21 -4.73 4.97
C PHE A 132 -11.51 -4.62 5.79
N LYS A 133 -12.03 -5.74 6.32
CA LYS A 133 -13.32 -5.78 7.04
C LYS A 133 -13.24 -5.61 8.55
#